data_AF-A0A372J6Y7-F1
#
_entry.id   AF-A0A372J6Y7-F1
#
_cell.length_a   1.000
_cell.length_b   1.000
_cell.length_c   1.000
_cell.angle_alpha   90.00
_cell.angle_beta   90.00
_cell.angle_gamma   90.00
#
_symmetry.space_group_name_H-M   'P 1'
#
loop_
_entity.id
_entity.type
_entity.pdbx_description
1 polymer ?
#
loop_
_entity_poly.entity_id
_entity_poly.type
_entity_poly.pdbx_seq_one_letter_code
_entity_poly.pdbx_strand_id
1 'polypeptide(L)'
;MAAVGGAAAGADGHVVLEAADGGAYASLRRRPTPRAERYALGRRLRQQVPRSALGDWTPPADRADVVDQVVDSHAGRVDRLVPVRVARMAASPYGFLRGTAVVMAADLAALPATGIRPVVCGDAHLGNFGFYASPERDLVIDLNDFDEAHPGGWEWDLRRLAASIWVAGRQNSATEDQCGDAVASMARRYREHVRWLAGEPLFLRSFERLDVTGLRTTASDRSLRSAIERAARRARRRVSDRALPRFTEESERGRRIVEEPPLITRLGAAEADQVGTALDDYLGTLRGHWRRLLGGYTLVDVAHKVVGVGSVGLRAYVALLEGSSADDVLFLQLKQARRSVLARHVHGESAWHAHQGQRVVEYQQALQTVSDPLLGWTTVAGRQFYVRQFRNMKGTIAVDSLDAPALTDYAGICGRLLAKGHARTSGASMIAGYVGGNDKLDRALRRFARAYADQTERDHQHLVAAVARGRLPSEPGA
;
A
#
# COMPACT_ATOMS: atom_id res chain seq x y z
N MET A 1 11.08 -40.89 -13.91
CA MET A 1 9.73 -40.77 -13.28
C MET A 1 9.91 -40.50 -11.79
N ALA A 2 10.21 -39.26 -11.41
CA ALA A 2 10.23 -38.86 -10.01
C ALA A 2 8.84 -38.32 -9.64
N ALA A 3 8.33 -38.77 -8.49
CA ALA A 3 6.98 -38.59 -8.02
C ALA A 3 6.57 -37.11 -7.90
N VAL A 4 5.30 -36.88 -8.21
CA VAL A 4 4.60 -35.60 -8.17
C VAL A 4 4.52 -35.10 -6.73
N GLY A 5 5.11 -33.93 -6.46
CA GLY A 5 4.85 -33.17 -5.24
C GLY A 5 3.41 -32.66 -5.26
N GLY A 6 2.60 -33.14 -4.32
CA GLY A 6 1.16 -32.92 -4.27
C GLY A 6 0.82 -31.49 -3.84
N ALA A 7 -0.06 -30.85 -4.60
CA ALA A 7 -0.77 -29.68 -4.13
C ALA A 7 -1.63 -30.07 -2.91
N ALA A 8 -1.31 -29.55 -1.73
CA ALA A 8 -2.22 -29.62 -0.60
C ALA A 8 -3.34 -28.60 -0.84
N ALA A 9 -4.55 -29.08 -1.08
CA ALA A 9 -5.74 -28.24 -1.05
C ALA A 9 -5.99 -27.84 0.42
N GLY A 10 -5.84 -26.55 0.73
CA GLY A 10 -6.41 -26.01 1.96
C GLY A 10 -7.94 -26.14 1.90
N ALA A 11 -8.59 -26.22 3.06
CA ALA A 11 -10.02 -26.47 3.21
C ALA A 11 -10.95 -25.50 2.41
N ASP A 12 -10.42 -24.38 1.92
CA ASP A 12 -11.17 -23.33 1.21
C ASP A 12 -10.93 -23.30 -0.32
N GLY A 13 -10.42 -24.38 -0.93
CA GLY A 13 -10.20 -24.43 -2.39
C GLY A 13 -8.99 -23.61 -2.89
N HIS A 14 -8.18 -23.09 -1.97
CA HIS A 14 -6.97 -22.34 -2.28
C HIS A 14 -5.72 -23.24 -2.24
N VAL A 15 -5.13 -23.50 -3.41
CA VAL A 15 -3.88 -24.27 -3.56
C VAL A 15 -2.67 -23.39 -3.19
N VAL A 16 -1.91 -23.80 -2.16
CA VAL A 16 -0.55 -23.31 -1.92
C VAL A 16 0.41 -24.28 -2.61
N LEU A 17 1.22 -23.78 -3.55
CA LEU A 17 2.19 -24.61 -4.26
C LEU A 17 3.29 -25.05 -3.30
N GLU A 18 3.59 -26.35 -3.21
CA GLU A 18 4.66 -26.93 -2.39
C GLU A 18 6.05 -26.32 -2.71
N ALA A 19 6.28 -25.90 -3.96
CA ALA A 19 7.48 -25.16 -4.37
C ALA A 19 7.55 -23.70 -3.86
N ALA A 20 6.53 -23.25 -3.12
CA ALA A 20 6.54 -22.03 -2.31
C ALA A 20 6.89 -22.29 -0.84
N ASP A 21 7.25 -23.54 -0.47
CA ASP A 21 7.81 -23.85 0.86
C ASP A 21 9.08 -23.02 1.11
N GLY A 22 8.95 -22.09 2.06
CA GLY A 22 10.02 -21.19 2.49
C GLY A 22 11.10 -21.88 3.33
N GLY A 23 10.91 -23.13 3.74
CA GLY A 23 11.80 -23.84 4.67
C GLY A 23 13.25 -23.94 4.18
N ALA A 24 13.49 -24.00 2.87
CA ALA A 24 14.84 -23.96 2.31
C ALA A 24 15.54 -22.59 2.51
N TYR A 25 14.78 -21.50 2.60
CA TYR A 25 15.31 -20.15 2.85
C TYR A 25 15.69 -19.92 4.33
N ALA A 26 15.30 -20.83 5.23
CA ALA A 26 15.70 -20.79 6.65
C ALA A 26 17.07 -21.45 6.92
N SER A 27 17.76 -21.97 5.89
CA SER A 27 19.05 -22.65 6.07
C SER A 27 20.02 -22.39 4.93
N LEU A 28 21.23 -21.88 5.26
CA LEU A 28 22.33 -21.76 4.30
C LEU A 28 22.89 -23.12 3.83
N ARG A 29 22.46 -24.22 4.46
CA ARG A 29 22.88 -25.59 4.12
C ARG A 29 21.90 -26.30 3.18
N ARG A 30 20.69 -25.74 3.00
CA ARG A 30 19.67 -26.30 2.11
C ARG A 30 19.64 -25.49 0.83
N ARG A 31 19.62 -26.18 -0.31
CA ARG A 31 19.49 -25.52 -1.61
C ARG A 31 18.00 -25.27 -1.89
N PRO A 32 17.56 -24.02 -2.13
CA PRO A 32 16.20 -23.76 -2.58
C PRO A 32 16.03 -24.22 -4.03
N THR A 33 14.78 -24.43 -4.47
CA THR A 33 14.44 -24.80 -5.85
C THR A 33 15.15 -23.88 -6.87
N PRO A 34 15.80 -24.40 -7.92
CA PRO A 34 16.48 -23.56 -8.90
C PRO A 34 15.56 -22.57 -9.62
N ARG A 35 16.12 -21.45 -10.10
CA ARG A 35 15.36 -20.41 -10.83
C ARG A 35 14.67 -20.96 -12.07
N ALA A 36 15.37 -21.80 -12.84
CA ALA A 36 14.85 -22.39 -14.08
C ALA A 36 13.62 -23.27 -13.80
N GLU A 37 13.64 -24.04 -12.72
CA GLU A 37 12.50 -24.89 -12.30
C GLU A 37 11.31 -24.05 -11.85
N ARG A 38 11.55 -23.00 -11.04
CA ARG A 38 10.49 -22.05 -10.67
C ARG A 38 9.89 -21.34 -11.89
N TYR A 39 10.71 -20.96 -12.86
CA TYR A 39 10.24 -20.37 -14.12
C TYR A 39 9.39 -21.36 -14.92
N ALA A 40 9.82 -22.62 -15.01
CA ALA A 40 9.05 -23.68 -15.65
C ALA A 40 7.72 -23.95 -14.93
N LEU A 41 7.69 -23.92 -13.60
CA LEU A 41 6.47 -24.03 -12.81
C LEU A 41 5.50 -22.89 -13.14
N GLY A 42 5.97 -21.64 -13.10
CA GLY A 42 5.19 -20.48 -13.51
C GLY A 42 4.59 -20.61 -14.92
N ARG A 43 5.36 -21.15 -15.87
CA ARG A 43 4.86 -21.43 -17.23
C ARG A 43 3.75 -22.48 -17.25
N ARG A 44 3.84 -23.55 -16.46
CA ARG A 44 2.84 -24.63 -16.40
C ARG A 44 1.52 -24.15 -15.81
N LEU A 45 1.54 -23.21 -14.87
CA LEU A 45 0.33 -22.63 -14.27
C LEU A 45 -0.63 -22.00 -15.30
N ARG A 46 -0.15 -21.66 -16.50
CA ARG A 46 -1.00 -21.19 -17.62
C ARG A 46 -2.01 -22.20 -18.11
N GLN A 47 -1.78 -23.49 -17.86
CA GLN A 47 -2.71 -24.57 -18.22
C GLN A 47 -3.90 -24.61 -17.26
N GLN A 48 -3.67 -24.24 -15.99
CA GLN A 48 -4.71 -24.18 -14.96
C GLN A 48 -5.44 -22.84 -14.98
N VAL A 49 -4.68 -21.75 -15.03
CA VAL A 49 -5.21 -20.39 -15.13
C VAL A 49 -4.62 -19.76 -16.39
N PRO A 50 -5.34 -19.79 -17.53
CA PRO A 50 -4.89 -19.09 -18.73
C PRO A 50 -4.74 -17.60 -18.46
N ARG A 51 -3.70 -16.97 -19.02
CA ARG A 51 -3.50 -15.51 -18.88
C ARG A 51 -4.69 -14.69 -19.32
N SER A 52 -5.46 -15.17 -20.30
CA SER A 52 -6.70 -14.53 -20.74
C SER A 52 -7.75 -14.45 -19.63
N ALA A 53 -7.85 -15.48 -18.77
CA ALA A 53 -8.80 -15.55 -17.66
C ALA A 53 -8.52 -14.50 -16.57
N LEU A 54 -7.30 -13.92 -16.54
CA LEU A 54 -7.04 -12.78 -15.67
C LEU A 54 -7.80 -11.51 -16.07
N GLY A 55 -8.36 -11.50 -17.28
CA GLY A 55 -9.11 -10.41 -17.86
C GLY A 55 -10.62 -10.46 -17.59
N ASP A 56 -11.10 -11.53 -16.98
CA ASP A 56 -12.52 -11.79 -16.85
C ASP A 56 -13.02 -11.31 -15.49
N TRP A 57 -14.12 -10.57 -15.51
CA TRP A 57 -14.81 -10.10 -14.31
C TRP A 57 -16.31 -10.22 -14.54
N THR A 58 -16.98 -10.91 -13.61
CA THR A 58 -18.42 -10.95 -13.51
C THR A 58 -18.75 -11.05 -12.01
N PRO A 59 -19.57 -10.15 -11.46
CA PRO A 59 -19.97 -10.22 -10.07
C PRO A 59 -20.62 -11.58 -9.77
N PRO A 60 -20.20 -12.30 -8.72
CA PRO A 60 -20.86 -13.54 -8.32
C PRO A 60 -22.29 -13.25 -7.83
N ALA A 61 -23.18 -14.24 -7.94
CA ALA A 61 -24.60 -14.07 -7.59
C ALA A 61 -24.82 -13.80 -6.10
N ASP A 62 -23.93 -14.32 -5.25
CA ASP A 62 -23.88 -14.17 -3.79
C ASP A 62 -22.89 -13.07 -3.36
N ARG A 63 -22.50 -12.16 -4.27
CA ARG A 63 -21.61 -11.04 -3.94
C ARG A 63 -22.21 -10.23 -2.79
N ALA A 64 -21.42 -10.09 -1.71
CA ALA A 64 -21.81 -9.33 -0.54
C ALA A 64 -22.16 -7.88 -0.89
N ASP A 65 -23.17 -7.34 -0.20
CA ASP A 65 -23.59 -5.96 -0.39
C ASP A 65 -22.46 -4.98 -0.05
N VAL A 66 -22.27 -3.98 -0.89
CA VAL A 66 -21.17 -3.02 -0.76
C VAL A 66 -21.38 -2.07 0.42
N VAL A 67 -22.63 -1.67 0.66
CA VAL A 67 -22.97 -0.76 1.77
C VAL A 67 -22.75 -1.50 3.08
N ASP A 68 -23.17 -2.76 3.17
CA ASP A 68 -22.97 -3.59 4.37
C ASP A 68 -21.47 -3.83 4.63
N GLN A 69 -20.66 -4.12 3.61
CA GLN A 69 -19.21 -4.20 3.75
C GLN A 69 -18.57 -2.88 4.22
N VAL A 70 -19.09 -1.73 3.76
CA VAL A 70 -18.64 -0.42 4.24
C VAL A 70 -19.03 -0.20 5.71
N VAL A 71 -20.24 -0.59 6.10
CA VAL A 71 -20.71 -0.55 7.51
C VAL A 71 -19.82 -1.41 8.40
N ASP A 72 -19.56 -2.66 8.02
CA ASP A 72 -18.70 -3.56 8.78
C ASP A 72 -17.27 -2.99 8.91
N SER A 73 -16.77 -2.32 7.87
CA SER A 73 -15.45 -1.68 7.92
C SER A 73 -15.36 -0.49 8.88
N HIS A 74 -16.50 0.04 9.36
CA HIS A 74 -16.56 1.09 10.38
C HIS A 74 -16.38 0.55 11.80
N ALA A 75 -16.58 -0.75 12.05
CA ALA A 75 -16.39 -1.32 13.37
C ALA A 75 -15.01 -0.99 13.96
N GLY A 76 -15.00 -0.43 15.17
CA GLY A 76 -13.80 -0.03 15.91
C GLY A 76 -13.16 1.32 15.51
N ARG A 77 -13.74 2.04 14.53
CA ARG A 77 -13.33 3.41 14.18
C ARG A 77 -13.82 4.43 15.21
N VAL A 78 -13.28 5.63 15.13
CA VAL A 78 -13.73 6.80 15.90
C VAL A 78 -15.02 7.33 15.27
N ASP A 79 -16.14 7.21 15.99
CA ASP A 79 -17.49 7.48 15.48
C ASP A 79 -17.65 8.86 14.83
N ARG A 80 -17.14 9.91 15.48
CA ARG A 80 -17.20 11.29 14.94
C ARG A 80 -16.48 11.49 13.59
N LEU A 81 -15.62 10.55 13.19
CA LEU A 81 -14.88 10.61 11.92
C LEU A 81 -15.49 9.71 10.84
N VAL A 82 -16.46 8.86 11.18
CA VAL A 82 -17.18 8.03 10.21
C VAL A 82 -17.85 8.88 9.12
N PRO A 83 -18.55 10.00 9.43
CA PRO A 83 -19.17 10.85 8.41
C PRO A 83 -18.17 11.44 7.41
N VAL A 84 -17.00 11.87 7.89
CA VAL A 84 -15.90 12.38 7.05
C VAL A 84 -15.39 11.28 6.10
N ARG A 85 -15.25 10.04 6.58
CA ARG A 85 -14.84 8.92 5.73
C ARG A 85 -15.85 8.68 4.61
N VAL A 86 -17.14 8.63 4.95
CA VAL A 86 -18.21 8.39 3.98
C VAL A 86 -18.26 9.51 2.95
N ALA A 87 -18.14 10.78 3.37
CA ALA A 87 -18.09 11.92 2.46
C ALA A 87 -16.96 11.80 1.43
N ARG A 88 -15.75 11.45 1.87
CA ARG A 88 -14.59 11.26 0.97
C ARG A 88 -14.75 10.09 0.00
N MET A 89 -15.42 9.02 0.41
CA MET A 89 -15.75 7.90 -0.48
C MET A 89 -16.86 8.28 -1.46
N ALA A 90 -17.85 9.05 -1.03
CA ALA A 90 -18.97 9.48 -1.85
C ALA A 90 -18.57 10.56 -2.87
N ALA A 91 -17.49 11.32 -2.63
CA ALA A 91 -17.06 12.41 -3.49
C ALA A 91 -16.70 12.02 -4.93
N SER A 92 -16.20 10.79 -5.17
CA SER A 92 -15.86 10.31 -6.52
C SER A 92 -15.68 8.79 -6.59
N PRO A 93 -15.84 8.15 -7.76
CA PRO A 93 -15.52 6.73 -7.94
C PRO A 93 -14.07 6.37 -7.58
N TYR A 94 -13.10 7.25 -7.87
CA TYR A 94 -11.70 7.02 -7.47
C TYR A 94 -11.52 7.13 -5.94
N GLY A 95 -12.19 8.09 -5.30
CA GLY A 95 -12.25 8.21 -3.84
C GLY A 95 -12.85 6.98 -3.17
N PHE A 96 -13.95 6.46 -3.74
CA PHE A 96 -14.57 5.20 -3.35
C PHE A 96 -13.58 4.04 -3.43
N LEU A 97 -12.98 3.78 -4.60
CA LEU A 97 -12.03 2.69 -4.83
C LEU A 97 -10.88 2.68 -3.81
N ARG A 98 -10.35 3.87 -3.48
CA ARG A 98 -9.30 4.05 -2.46
C ARG A 98 -9.79 3.85 -1.03
N GLY A 99 -11.06 4.11 -0.76
CA GLY A 99 -11.66 3.97 0.57
C GLY A 99 -12.17 2.57 0.90
N THR A 100 -12.33 1.71 -0.11
CA THR A 100 -13.02 0.41 -0.03
C THR A 100 -12.15 -0.77 -0.48
N ALA A 101 -10.89 -0.84 -0.03
CA ALA A 101 -10.01 -1.99 -0.29
C ALA A 101 -10.65 -3.34 0.05
N VAL A 102 -11.46 -3.39 1.10
CA VAL A 102 -12.23 -4.59 1.52
C VAL A 102 -13.15 -5.13 0.43
N VAL A 103 -13.82 -4.27 -0.35
CA VAL A 103 -14.78 -4.68 -1.38
C VAL A 103 -14.07 -5.42 -2.50
N MET A 104 -13.00 -4.81 -3.02
CA MET A 104 -12.23 -5.43 -4.08
C MET A 104 -11.44 -6.65 -3.59
N ALA A 105 -10.98 -6.67 -2.33
CA ALA A 105 -10.35 -7.87 -1.77
C ALA A 105 -11.30 -9.08 -1.78
N ALA A 106 -12.56 -8.88 -1.39
CA ALA A 106 -13.58 -9.93 -1.44
C ALA A 106 -13.87 -10.40 -2.87
N ASP A 107 -14.03 -9.46 -3.80
CA ASP A 107 -14.26 -9.74 -5.22
C ASP A 107 -13.10 -10.54 -5.84
N LEU A 108 -11.85 -10.11 -5.58
CA LEU A 108 -10.65 -10.71 -6.14
C LEU A 108 -10.34 -12.09 -5.55
N ALA A 109 -10.76 -12.35 -4.30
CA ALA A 109 -10.59 -13.65 -3.66
C ALA A 109 -11.45 -14.75 -4.31
N ALA A 110 -12.59 -14.39 -4.91
CA ALA A 110 -13.46 -15.31 -5.62
C ALA A 110 -12.99 -15.64 -7.06
N LEU A 111 -11.98 -14.93 -7.57
CA LEU A 111 -11.47 -15.14 -8.93
C LEU A 111 -10.42 -16.26 -8.99
N PRO A 112 -10.23 -16.89 -10.16
CA PRO A 112 -9.14 -17.83 -10.37
C PRO A 112 -7.78 -17.25 -9.97
N ALA A 113 -7.01 -18.03 -9.23
CA ALA A 113 -5.71 -17.67 -8.70
C ALA A 113 -4.65 -18.67 -9.15
N THR A 114 -3.47 -18.19 -9.54
CA THR A 114 -2.35 -19.04 -9.97
C THR A 114 -1.69 -19.79 -8.81
N GLY A 115 -1.98 -19.41 -7.56
CA GLY A 115 -1.31 -19.93 -6.37
C GLY A 115 0.08 -19.33 -6.10
N ILE A 116 0.54 -18.38 -6.92
CA ILE A 116 1.79 -17.65 -6.64
C ILE A 116 1.50 -16.57 -5.60
N ARG A 117 2.02 -16.74 -4.38
CA ARG A 117 1.71 -15.90 -3.22
C ARG A 117 2.94 -15.14 -2.67
N PRO A 118 3.46 -14.12 -3.36
CA PRO A 118 4.40 -13.19 -2.74
C PRO A 118 3.72 -12.41 -1.61
N VAL A 119 4.51 -11.63 -0.86
CA VAL A 119 3.92 -10.50 -0.14
C VAL A 119 3.43 -9.49 -1.18
N VAL A 120 2.17 -9.11 -1.09
CA VAL A 120 1.52 -8.08 -1.89
C VAL A 120 1.24 -6.85 -1.03
N CYS A 121 1.11 -5.69 -1.65
CA CYS A 121 0.72 -4.45 -0.99
C CYS A 121 -0.72 -4.51 -0.48
N GLY A 122 -1.61 -5.18 -1.21
CA GLY A 122 -3.03 -5.33 -0.88
C GLY A 122 -3.89 -4.10 -1.17
N ASP A 123 -3.26 -2.93 -1.28
CA ASP A 123 -3.90 -1.67 -1.68
C ASP A 123 -3.15 -0.98 -2.83
N ALA A 124 -2.75 -1.75 -3.85
CA ALA A 124 -2.01 -1.21 -5.00
C ALA A 124 -2.91 -0.35 -5.90
N HIS A 125 -2.82 0.98 -5.78
CA HIS A 125 -3.51 1.94 -6.63
C HIS A 125 -2.59 3.13 -6.97
N LEU A 126 -2.90 3.93 -8.00
CA LEU A 126 -2.03 5.03 -8.45
C LEU A 126 -1.60 6.00 -7.33
N GLY A 127 -2.53 6.37 -6.46
CA GLY A 127 -2.26 7.21 -5.29
C GLY A 127 -1.44 6.56 -4.15
N ASN A 128 -1.12 5.27 -4.23
CA ASN A 128 -0.31 4.55 -3.22
C ASN A 128 1.19 4.51 -3.59
N PHE A 129 1.60 5.25 -4.62
CA PHE A 129 3.01 5.46 -4.94
C PHE A 129 3.42 6.89 -4.60
N GLY A 130 4.64 7.08 -4.11
CA GLY A 130 5.15 8.42 -3.89
C GLY A 130 6.51 8.49 -3.24
N PHE A 131 6.90 9.72 -2.97
CA PHE A 131 8.23 10.09 -2.54
C PHE A 131 8.40 9.98 -1.03
N TYR A 132 9.58 9.56 -0.61
CA TYR A 132 10.07 9.61 0.77
C TYR A 132 11.60 9.62 0.78
N ALA A 133 12.20 9.96 1.92
CA ALA A 133 13.66 9.94 2.05
C ALA A 133 14.16 8.53 2.39
N SER A 134 15.19 8.09 1.66
CA SER A 134 16.04 6.95 2.05
C SER A 134 16.82 7.23 3.35
N PRO A 135 17.44 6.21 3.99
CA PRO A 135 18.36 6.42 5.10
C PRO A 135 19.50 7.40 4.80
N GLU A 136 19.98 7.42 3.56
CA GLU A 136 21.00 8.34 3.05
C GLU A 136 20.46 9.75 2.76
N ARG A 137 19.15 9.96 2.99
CA ARG A 137 18.38 11.18 2.70
C ARG A 137 18.21 11.53 1.22
N ASP A 138 18.53 10.60 0.31
CA ASP A 138 18.11 10.69 -1.08
C ASP A 138 16.58 10.60 -1.18
N LEU A 139 16.00 11.39 -2.08
CA LEU A 139 14.58 11.30 -2.40
C LEU A 139 14.32 10.14 -3.37
N VAL A 140 13.57 9.14 -2.92
CA VAL A 140 13.18 7.96 -3.71
C VAL A 140 11.67 7.91 -3.91
N ILE A 141 11.21 7.16 -4.91
CA ILE A 141 9.78 6.84 -5.11
C ILE A 141 9.53 5.34 -4.93
N ASP A 142 8.46 4.98 -4.22
CA ASP A 142 8.03 3.59 -4.07
C ASP A 142 6.57 3.51 -3.61
N LEU A 143 6.09 2.30 -3.30
CA LEU A 143 4.86 2.06 -2.54
C LEU A 143 4.89 2.81 -1.19
N ASN A 144 3.76 3.35 -0.73
CA ASN A 144 3.68 4.27 0.42
C ASN A 144 2.79 3.84 1.60
N ASP A 145 1.81 2.98 1.35
CA ASP A 145 0.85 2.47 2.34
C ASP A 145 0.85 0.94 2.31
N PHE A 146 0.98 0.37 3.50
CA PHE A 146 1.18 -1.06 3.75
C PHE A 146 0.21 -1.58 4.80
N ASP A 147 -0.82 -0.79 5.15
CA ASP A 147 -1.86 -1.19 6.11
C ASP A 147 -2.46 -2.55 5.72
N GLU A 148 -2.61 -2.84 4.42
CA GLU A 148 -3.18 -4.10 3.90
C GLU A 148 -2.15 -5.13 3.44
N ALA A 149 -0.84 -4.83 3.55
CA ALA A 149 0.21 -5.69 3.02
C ALA A 149 0.19 -7.09 3.66
N HIS A 150 0.25 -8.13 2.83
CA HIS A 150 0.06 -9.52 3.28
C HIS A 150 0.53 -10.51 2.22
N PRO A 151 0.92 -11.75 2.55
CA PRO A 151 1.01 -12.83 1.58
C PRO A 151 -0.31 -13.00 0.84
N GLY A 152 -0.31 -12.95 -0.48
CA GLY A 152 -1.54 -12.98 -1.29
C GLY A 152 -1.26 -13.18 -2.76
N GLY A 153 -2.31 -13.40 -3.56
CA GLY A 153 -2.16 -13.56 -5.00
C GLY A 153 -1.56 -12.31 -5.64
N TRP A 154 -0.44 -12.44 -6.37
CA TRP A 154 0.20 -11.32 -7.08
C TRP A 154 -0.75 -10.63 -8.08
N GLU A 155 -1.76 -11.36 -8.56
CA GLU A 155 -2.81 -10.87 -9.44
C GLU A 155 -3.70 -9.84 -8.77
N TRP A 156 -3.84 -9.89 -7.45
CA TRP A 156 -4.71 -8.97 -6.70
C TRP A 156 -4.22 -7.53 -6.80
N ASP A 157 -2.93 -7.32 -6.54
CA ASP A 157 -2.31 -5.99 -6.69
C ASP A 157 -2.37 -5.49 -8.14
N LEU A 158 -2.15 -6.36 -9.13
CA LEU A 158 -2.22 -5.94 -10.54
C LEU A 158 -3.64 -5.56 -10.97
N ARG A 159 -4.64 -6.36 -10.59
CA ARG A 159 -6.03 -6.08 -10.89
C ARG A 159 -6.49 -4.80 -10.20
N ARG A 160 -6.12 -4.60 -8.93
CA ARG A 160 -6.41 -3.37 -8.18
C ARG A 160 -5.75 -2.15 -8.82
N LEU A 161 -4.47 -2.25 -9.19
CA LEU A 161 -3.76 -1.17 -9.85
C LEU A 161 -4.39 -0.86 -11.21
N ALA A 162 -4.68 -1.87 -12.01
CA ALA A 162 -5.30 -1.72 -13.34
C ALA A 162 -6.68 -1.06 -13.26
N ALA A 163 -7.55 -1.48 -12.33
CA ALA A 163 -8.84 -0.84 -12.09
C ALA A 163 -8.66 0.62 -11.66
N SER A 164 -7.71 0.90 -10.75
CA SER A 164 -7.45 2.27 -10.30
C SER A 164 -7.01 3.20 -11.42
N ILE A 165 -6.24 2.70 -12.40
CA ILE A 165 -5.79 3.45 -13.57
C ILE A 165 -6.99 3.84 -14.44
N TRP A 166 -7.89 2.90 -14.69
CA TRP A 166 -9.06 3.15 -15.54
C TRP A 166 -10.05 4.11 -14.89
N VAL A 167 -10.34 3.92 -13.60
CA VAL A 167 -11.23 4.80 -12.83
C VAL A 167 -10.67 6.22 -12.75
N ALA A 168 -9.36 6.37 -12.51
CA ALA A 168 -8.71 7.68 -12.54
C ALA A 168 -8.73 8.30 -13.94
N GLY A 169 -8.50 7.51 -14.99
CA GLY A 169 -8.56 7.97 -16.38
C GLY A 169 -9.93 8.54 -16.75
N ARG A 170 -11.01 7.83 -16.43
CA ARG A 170 -12.38 8.32 -16.63
C ARG A 170 -12.67 9.60 -15.84
N GLN A 171 -12.24 9.66 -14.58
CA GLN A 171 -12.38 10.86 -13.77
C GLN A 171 -11.64 12.07 -14.37
N ASN A 172 -10.50 11.83 -15.03
CA ASN A 172 -9.72 12.84 -15.74
C ASN A 172 -10.17 13.06 -17.20
N SER A 173 -11.35 12.54 -17.59
CA SER A 173 -11.92 12.67 -18.93
C SER A 173 -11.09 12.03 -20.06
N ALA A 174 -10.26 11.03 -19.73
CA ALA A 174 -9.58 10.21 -20.75
C ALA A 174 -10.59 9.29 -21.44
N THR A 175 -10.37 9.01 -22.73
CA THR A 175 -11.19 8.06 -23.48
C THR A 175 -10.95 6.62 -23.01
N GLU A 176 -11.86 5.70 -23.34
CA GLU A 176 -11.71 4.28 -23.02
C GLU A 176 -10.43 3.67 -23.63
N ASP A 177 -10.03 4.11 -24.82
CA ASP A 177 -8.79 3.67 -25.45
C ASP A 177 -7.56 4.21 -24.73
N GLN A 178 -7.58 5.49 -24.33
CA GLN A 178 -6.50 6.09 -23.53
C GLN A 178 -6.35 5.40 -22.16
N CYS A 179 -7.46 5.06 -21.50
CA CYS A 179 -7.42 4.26 -20.27
C CYS A 179 -6.83 2.87 -20.54
N GLY A 180 -7.21 2.26 -21.66
CA GLY A 180 -6.67 0.98 -22.09
C GLY A 180 -5.17 1.00 -22.36
N ASP A 181 -4.66 2.05 -22.99
CA ASP A 181 -3.24 2.26 -23.25
C ASP A 181 -2.44 2.44 -21.96
N ALA A 182 -2.99 3.17 -20.99
CA ALA A 182 -2.37 3.32 -19.67
C ALA A 182 -2.25 1.99 -18.91
N VAL A 183 -3.32 1.18 -18.92
CA VAL A 183 -3.29 -0.18 -18.32
C VAL A 183 -2.33 -1.10 -19.06
N ALA A 184 -2.30 -1.05 -20.39
CA ALA A 184 -1.36 -1.83 -21.19
C ALA A 184 0.10 -1.43 -20.91
N SER A 185 0.38 -0.13 -20.76
CA SER A 185 1.69 0.40 -20.36
C SER A 185 2.11 -0.14 -18.99
N MET A 186 1.23 -0.08 -17.99
CA MET A 186 1.46 -0.64 -16.65
C MET A 186 1.79 -2.14 -16.71
N ALA A 187 0.94 -2.93 -17.37
CA ALA A 187 1.09 -4.38 -17.45
C ALA A 187 2.38 -4.79 -18.19
N ARG A 188 2.69 -4.10 -19.30
CA ARG A 188 3.94 -4.29 -20.04
C ARG A 188 5.15 -4.00 -19.16
N ARG A 189 5.20 -2.85 -18.48
CA ARG A 189 6.33 -2.46 -17.62
C ARG A 189 6.49 -3.40 -16.43
N TYR A 190 5.39 -3.85 -15.83
CA TYR A 190 5.42 -4.88 -14.81
C TYR A 190 6.07 -6.17 -15.33
N ARG A 191 5.58 -6.67 -16.47
CA ARG A 191 6.04 -7.92 -17.10
C ARG A 191 7.50 -7.86 -17.52
N GLU A 192 7.94 -6.77 -18.13
CA GLU A 192 9.34 -6.55 -18.51
C GLU A 192 10.24 -6.52 -17.27
N HIS A 193 9.86 -5.76 -16.25
CA HIS A 193 10.71 -5.54 -15.08
C HIS A 193 10.81 -6.76 -14.17
N VAL A 194 9.71 -7.49 -13.94
CA VAL A 194 9.76 -8.74 -13.15
C VAL A 194 10.58 -9.83 -13.86
N ARG A 195 10.58 -9.85 -15.19
CA ARG A 195 11.41 -10.78 -15.99
C ARG A 195 12.90 -10.44 -15.89
N TRP A 196 13.23 -9.16 -15.97
CA TRP A 196 14.60 -8.69 -15.76
C TRP A 196 15.08 -9.05 -14.35
N LEU A 197 14.34 -8.66 -13.30
CA LEU A 197 14.70 -8.98 -11.91
C LEU A 197 14.76 -10.48 -11.60
N ALA A 198 13.99 -11.31 -12.31
CA ALA A 198 14.07 -12.77 -12.16
C ALA A 198 15.39 -13.36 -12.69
N GLY A 199 16.08 -12.65 -13.58
CA GLY A 199 17.41 -12.99 -14.09
C GLY A 199 18.56 -12.53 -13.17
N GLU A 200 18.35 -11.43 -12.43
CA GLU A 200 19.39 -10.81 -11.59
C GLU A 200 19.83 -11.67 -10.38
N PRO A 201 21.09 -11.57 -9.93
CA PRO A 201 21.56 -12.18 -8.68
C PRO A 201 20.68 -11.82 -7.46
N LEU A 202 20.43 -12.78 -6.55
CA LEU A 202 19.49 -12.61 -5.42
C LEU A 202 19.90 -11.47 -4.48
N PHE A 203 21.20 -11.23 -4.34
CA PHE A 203 21.73 -10.13 -3.54
C PHE A 203 21.55 -8.79 -4.27
N LEU A 204 21.96 -8.71 -5.54
CA LEU A 204 21.92 -7.47 -6.32
C LEU A 204 20.50 -6.93 -6.56
N ARG A 205 19.53 -7.82 -6.83
CA ARG A 205 18.12 -7.41 -7.00
C ARG A 205 17.56 -6.67 -5.78
N SER A 206 18.13 -6.88 -4.60
CA SER A 206 17.69 -6.24 -3.35
C SER A 206 18.12 -4.77 -3.25
N PHE A 207 18.89 -4.26 -4.19
CA PHE A 207 19.30 -2.85 -4.27
C PHE A 207 18.57 -2.06 -5.35
N GLU A 208 17.73 -2.70 -6.18
CA GLU A 208 16.98 -2.00 -7.22
C GLU A 208 16.07 -0.93 -6.59
N ARG A 209 16.31 0.33 -6.90
CA ARG A 209 15.53 1.47 -6.42
C ARG A 209 15.32 2.48 -7.55
N LEU A 210 14.28 3.30 -7.42
CA LEU A 210 14.02 4.39 -8.34
C LEU A 210 14.12 5.72 -7.59
N ASP A 211 15.18 6.48 -7.88
CA ASP A 211 15.34 7.84 -7.38
C ASP A 211 14.77 8.88 -8.36
N VAL A 212 14.84 10.17 -8.00
CA VAL A 212 14.38 11.27 -8.86
C VAL A 212 15.11 11.31 -10.21
N THR A 213 16.39 10.96 -10.25
CA THR A 213 17.19 10.98 -11.48
C THR A 213 16.72 9.87 -12.42
N GLY A 214 16.56 8.65 -11.91
CA GLY A 214 16.01 7.51 -12.63
C GLY A 214 14.55 7.72 -13.05
N LEU A 215 13.76 8.44 -12.26
CA LEU A 215 12.41 8.86 -12.65
C LEU A 215 12.42 9.80 -13.85
N ARG A 216 13.32 10.78 -13.89
CA ARG A 216 13.41 11.75 -14.99
C ARG A 216 13.83 11.09 -16.31
N THR A 217 14.68 10.07 -16.25
CA THR A 217 15.07 9.29 -17.42
C THR A 217 13.98 8.30 -17.86
N THR A 218 13.23 7.76 -16.90
CA THR A 218 12.12 6.81 -17.18
C THR A 218 10.89 7.52 -17.73
N ALA A 219 10.51 8.67 -17.17
CA ALA A 219 9.41 9.49 -17.65
C ALA A 219 9.80 10.13 -18.98
N SER A 220 9.05 9.84 -20.03
CA SER A 220 9.19 10.44 -21.37
C SER A 220 8.29 11.66 -21.55
N ASP A 221 7.13 11.67 -20.89
CA ASP A 221 6.14 12.74 -21.03
C ASP A 221 6.55 14.01 -20.28
N ARG A 222 6.34 15.17 -20.93
CA ARG A 222 6.75 16.48 -20.40
C ARG A 222 5.90 16.92 -19.22
N SER A 223 4.58 16.70 -19.27
CA SER A 223 3.67 17.15 -18.21
C SER A 223 3.89 16.29 -16.95
N LEU A 224 4.12 14.97 -17.12
CA LEU A 224 4.53 14.07 -16.04
C LEU A 224 5.88 14.47 -15.43
N ARG A 225 6.92 14.74 -16.23
CA ARG A 225 8.22 15.23 -15.72
C ARG A 225 8.04 16.46 -14.85
N SER A 226 7.24 17.42 -15.30
CA SER A 226 6.93 18.63 -14.52
C SER A 226 6.17 18.31 -13.23
N ALA A 227 5.22 17.37 -13.27
CA ALA A 227 4.49 16.91 -12.08
C ALA A 227 5.43 16.22 -11.07
N ILE A 228 6.35 15.37 -11.53
CA ILE A 228 7.41 14.73 -10.74
C ILE A 228 8.30 15.80 -10.09
N GLU A 229 8.76 16.79 -10.84
CA GLU A 229 9.60 17.87 -10.30
C GLU A 229 8.87 18.72 -9.26
N ARG A 230 7.59 19.04 -9.49
CA ARG A 230 6.74 19.73 -8.50
C ARG A 230 6.58 18.88 -7.24
N ALA A 231 6.29 17.59 -7.39
CA ALA A 231 6.13 16.66 -6.27
C ALA A 231 7.45 16.51 -5.48
N ALA A 232 8.58 16.33 -6.17
CA ALA A 232 9.90 16.22 -5.57
C ALA A 232 10.33 17.50 -4.83
N ARG A 233 10.11 18.68 -5.41
CA ARG A 233 10.37 19.97 -4.72
C ARG A 233 9.53 20.13 -3.45
N ARG A 234 8.24 19.76 -3.52
CA ARG A 234 7.36 19.79 -2.33
C ARG A 234 7.79 18.78 -1.27
N ALA A 235 8.17 17.58 -1.69
CA ALA A 235 8.66 16.51 -0.83
C ALA A 235 9.91 16.93 -0.04
N ARG A 236 10.93 17.49 -0.70
CA ARG A 236 12.16 18.00 -0.05
C ARG A 236 11.92 19.08 1.02
N ARG A 237 10.80 19.79 0.96
CA ARG A 237 10.42 20.82 1.95
C ARG A 237 9.68 20.26 3.16
N ARG A 238 9.23 19.01 3.12
CA ARG A 238 8.50 18.34 4.20
C ARG A 238 9.50 17.56 5.04
N VAL A 239 10.15 18.25 5.98
CA VAL A 239 11.03 17.68 7.01
C VAL A 239 10.64 18.30 8.36
N SER A 240 10.99 17.64 9.48
CA SER A 240 10.60 18.03 10.85
C SER A 240 10.88 19.50 11.17
N ASP A 241 12.14 19.94 10.98
CA ASP A 241 12.58 21.30 11.35
C ASP A 241 11.83 22.39 10.57
N ARG A 242 11.47 22.11 9.32
CA ARG A 242 10.68 23.05 8.50
C ARG A 242 9.19 23.01 8.81
N ALA A 243 8.71 21.94 9.44
CA ALA A 243 7.34 21.86 9.90
C ALA A 243 7.14 22.62 11.21
N LEU A 244 8.19 22.78 12.02
CA LEU A 244 8.16 23.35 13.36
C LEU A 244 7.38 24.68 13.46
N PRO A 245 7.66 25.73 12.66
CA PRO A 245 6.94 27.01 12.80
C PRO A 245 5.46 26.96 12.40
N ARG A 246 5.03 25.91 11.71
CA ARG A 246 3.65 25.74 11.24
C ARG A 246 2.85 24.71 12.05
N PHE A 247 3.55 23.86 12.80
CA PHE A 247 2.98 22.73 13.51
C PHE A 247 3.05 22.90 15.01
N THR A 248 3.78 23.90 15.50
CA THR A 248 3.92 24.15 16.93
C THR A 248 3.60 25.59 17.28
N GLU A 249 3.11 25.78 18.50
CA GLU A 249 2.85 27.05 19.16
C GLU A 249 3.58 27.04 20.52
N GLU A 250 3.99 28.22 20.98
CA GLU A 250 4.51 28.40 22.34
C GLU A 250 3.33 28.54 23.32
N SER A 251 3.44 27.92 24.49
CA SER A 251 2.44 28.00 25.56
C SER A 251 3.11 28.18 26.93
N GLU A 252 2.33 28.48 27.97
CA GLU A 252 2.82 28.53 29.36
C GLU A 252 3.47 27.21 29.83
N ARG A 253 3.13 26.09 29.18
CA ARG A 253 3.67 24.76 29.48
C ARG A 253 4.77 24.34 28.51
N GLY A 254 5.38 25.30 27.80
CA GLY A 254 6.37 25.08 26.76
C GLY A 254 5.74 24.85 25.38
N ARG A 255 6.56 24.36 24.45
CA ARG A 255 6.17 24.15 23.06
C ARG A 255 5.11 23.05 22.92
N ARG A 256 4.16 23.28 22.02
CA ARG A 256 3.02 22.39 21.79
C ARG A 256 2.66 22.27 20.33
N ILE A 257 2.04 21.16 19.93
CA ILE A 257 1.46 20.98 18.59
C ILE A 257 0.20 21.85 18.44
N VAL A 258 0.07 22.55 17.32
CA VAL A 258 -1.10 23.40 16.99
C VAL A 258 -2.37 22.55 16.86
N GLU A 259 -3.47 23.01 17.45
CA GLU A 259 -4.78 22.40 17.26
C GLU A 259 -5.46 22.88 15.97
N GLU A 260 -6.07 21.94 15.26
CA GLU A 260 -6.85 22.19 14.04
C GLU A 260 -8.05 21.22 14.02
N PRO A 261 -9.06 21.39 14.89
CA PRO A 261 -10.18 20.44 14.96
C PRO A 261 -10.98 20.42 13.65
N PRO A 262 -11.46 19.24 13.17
CA PRO A 262 -11.31 17.91 13.78
C PRO A 262 -10.02 17.17 13.38
N LEU A 263 -9.14 17.79 12.59
CA LEU A 263 -7.97 17.18 11.95
C LEU A 263 -6.79 16.95 12.90
N ILE A 264 -6.54 17.88 13.82
CA ILE A 264 -5.54 17.79 14.89
C ILE A 264 -6.21 18.20 16.19
N THR A 265 -6.25 17.31 17.17
CA THR A 265 -6.93 17.55 18.45
C THR A 265 -6.04 17.12 19.61
N ARG A 266 -6.11 17.83 20.73
CA ARG A 266 -5.40 17.45 21.96
C ARG A 266 -5.85 16.11 22.49
N LEU A 267 -4.93 15.46 23.21
CA LEU A 267 -5.22 14.28 24.02
C LEU A 267 -5.49 14.70 25.47
N GLY A 268 -6.29 13.91 26.18
CA GLY A 268 -6.33 13.99 27.64
C GLY A 268 -5.02 13.50 28.26
N ALA A 269 -4.70 13.97 29.47
CA ALA A 269 -3.42 13.65 30.12
C ALA A 269 -3.14 12.14 30.23
N ALA A 270 -4.15 11.35 30.59
CA ALA A 270 -4.01 9.89 30.70
C ALA A 270 -3.74 9.20 29.34
N GLU A 271 -4.34 9.69 28.25
CA GLU A 271 -4.09 9.12 26.91
C GLU A 271 -2.71 9.54 26.40
N ALA A 272 -2.29 10.79 26.67
CA ALA A 272 -0.95 11.25 26.34
C ALA A 272 0.14 10.44 27.07
N ASP A 273 -0.07 10.15 28.36
CA ASP A 273 0.84 9.32 29.17
C ASP A 273 0.94 7.88 28.62
N GLN A 274 -0.19 7.27 28.25
CA GLN A 274 -0.22 5.95 27.60
C GLN A 274 0.55 5.93 26.27
N VAL A 275 0.47 7.01 25.47
CA VAL A 275 1.25 7.13 24.24
C VAL A 275 2.74 7.29 24.56
N GLY A 276 3.08 8.02 25.62
CA GLY A 276 4.45 8.15 26.13
C GLY A 276 5.06 6.79 26.49
N THR A 277 4.40 6.01 27.35
CA THR A 277 4.85 4.65 27.70
C THR A 277 4.98 3.76 26.46
N ALA A 278 4.02 3.83 25.54
CA ALA A 278 4.07 3.04 24.30
C ALA A 278 5.26 3.45 23.40
N LEU A 279 5.71 4.71 23.43
CA LEU A 279 6.89 5.14 22.69
C LEU A 279 8.18 4.58 23.29
N ASP A 280 8.25 4.43 24.62
CA ASP A 280 9.38 3.75 25.28
C ASP A 280 9.47 2.29 24.83
N ASP A 281 8.34 1.56 24.81
CA ASP A 281 8.27 0.18 24.30
C ASP A 281 8.71 0.08 22.84
N TYR A 282 8.30 1.05 22.02
CA TYR A 282 8.65 1.11 20.60
C TYR A 282 10.17 1.20 20.36
N LEU A 283 10.94 1.85 21.25
CA LEU A 283 12.40 1.91 21.13
C LEU A 283 13.02 0.51 21.05
N GLY A 284 12.42 -0.47 21.75
CA GLY A 284 12.80 -1.88 21.73
C GLY A 284 12.69 -2.55 20.35
N THR A 285 11.92 -1.98 19.41
CA THR A 285 11.74 -2.49 18.05
C THR A 285 12.77 -1.95 17.05
N LEU A 286 13.44 -0.84 17.37
CA LEU A 286 14.43 -0.21 16.49
C LEU A 286 15.78 -0.92 16.49
N ARG A 287 16.52 -0.81 15.39
CA ARG A 287 17.91 -1.30 15.29
C ARG A 287 18.84 -0.50 16.22
N GLY A 288 19.89 -1.13 16.72
CA GLY A 288 20.72 -0.60 17.82
C GLY A 288 21.19 0.86 17.68
N HIS A 289 21.73 1.26 16.52
CA HIS A 289 22.13 2.65 16.29
C HIS A 289 20.95 3.63 16.36
N TRP A 290 19.85 3.33 15.65
CA TRP A 290 18.66 4.18 15.60
C TRP A 290 17.94 4.26 16.93
N ARG A 291 17.94 3.17 17.71
CA ARG A 291 17.46 3.16 19.10
C ARG A 291 18.23 4.14 19.97
N ARG A 292 19.57 4.12 19.90
CA ARG A 292 20.42 5.04 20.67
C ARG A 292 20.21 6.49 20.26
N LEU A 293 20.10 6.76 18.96
CA LEU A 293 19.81 8.10 18.45
C LEU A 293 18.48 8.60 18.98
N LEU A 294 17.41 7.81 18.83
CA LEU A 294 16.07 8.24 19.21
C LEU A 294 15.89 8.35 20.72
N GLY A 295 16.55 7.51 21.51
CA GLY A 295 16.58 7.61 22.97
C GLY A 295 17.30 8.86 23.51
N GLY A 296 17.97 9.63 22.65
CA GLY A 296 18.50 10.95 23.00
C GLY A 296 17.47 12.09 22.86
N TYR A 297 16.28 11.80 22.33
CA TYR A 297 15.19 12.77 22.23
C TYR A 297 14.19 12.60 23.40
N THR A 298 13.60 13.70 23.84
CA THR A 298 12.57 13.77 24.88
C THR A 298 11.21 14.05 24.26
N LEU A 299 10.16 13.38 24.74
CA LEU A 299 8.78 13.65 24.34
C LEU A 299 8.28 14.98 24.90
N VAL A 300 7.88 15.90 24.03
CA VAL A 300 7.40 17.24 24.40
C VAL A 300 5.87 17.31 24.39
N ASP A 301 5.25 16.80 23.31
CA ASP A 301 3.79 16.87 23.15
C ASP A 301 3.27 15.77 22.22
N VAL A 302 1.99 15.42 22.38
CA VAL A 302 1.30 14.44 21.54
C VAL A 302 -0.09 14.96 21.18
N ALA A 303 -0.45 14.84 19.90
CA ALA A 303 -1.77 15.17 19.41
C ALA A 303 -2.37 14.02 18.58
N HIS A 304 -3.69 13.87 18.63
CA HIS A 304 -4.42 13.02 17.69
C HIS A 304 -4.45 13.69 16.31
N LYS A 305 -4.29 12.90 15.24
CA LYS A 305 -4.31 13.39 13.85
C LYS A 305 -5.16 12.51 12.92
N VAL A 306 -6.04 13.12 12.14
CA VAL A 306 -6.78 12.45 11.06
C VAL A 306 -5.90 12.26 9.82
N VAL A 307 -5.92 11.05 9.23
CA VAL A 307 -5.07 10.68 8.07
C VAL A 307 -5.84 9.94 6.97
N GLY A 308 -5.50 10.21 5.71
CA GLY A 308 -5.90 9.41 4.54
C GLY A 308 -7.39 9.50 4.14
N VAL A 309 -7.83 8.56 3.28
CA VAL A 309 -9.24 8.31 2.95
C VAL A 309 -9.69 6.99 3.58
N GLY A 310 -8.99 5.88 3.27
CA GLY A 310 -9.27 4.56 3.85
C GLY A 310 -9.01 4.45 5.36
N SER A 311 -8.01 5.18 5.88
CA SER A 311 -7.67 5.20 7.30
C SER A 311 -8.46 6.24 8.12
N VAL A 312 -9.40 6.99 7.52
CA VAL A 312 -10.21 7.98 8.27
C VAL A 312 -11.02 7.27 9.35
N GLY A 313 -10.91 7.77 10.59
CA GLY A 313 -11.52 7.13 11.76
C GLY A 313 -10.68 6.03 12.40
N LEU A 314 -9.51 5.67 11.85
CA LEU A 314 -8.50 4.94 12.63
C LEU A 314 -7.72 5.93 13.50
N ARG A 315 -7.29 5.48 14.69
CA ARG A 315 -6.49 6.32 15.58
C ARG A 315 -5.12 6.54 14.98
N ALA A 316 -4.70 7.78 14.92
CA ALA A 316 -3.32 8.12 14.65
C ALA A 316 -2.88 9.28 15.54
N TYR A 317 -1.64 9.22 15.99
CA TYR A 317 -1.03 10.22 16.85
C TYR A 317 0.19 10.82 16.16
N VAL A 318 0.48 12.08 16.46
CA VAL A 318 1.73 12.74 16.15
C VAL A 318 2.40 13.11 17.46
N ALA A 319 3.64 12.66 17.66
CA ALA A 319 4.45 12.97 18.82
C ALA A 319 5.57 13.93 18.41
N LEU A 320 5.72 15.03 19.13
CA LEU A 320 6.82 15.98 19.01
C LEU A 320 7.91 15.58 19.99
N LEU A 321 9.10 15.33 19.47
CA LEU A 321 10.29 15.04 20.24
C LEU A 321 11.33 16.16 20.08
N GLU A 322 12.07 16.46 21.15
CA GLU A 322 13.15 17.45 21.19
C GLU A 322 14.46 16.80 21.63
N GLY A 323 15.53 17.08 20.90
CA GLY A 323 16.85 16.48 21.10
C GLY A 323 17.81 17.41 21.85
N SER A 324 18.97 17.66 21.26
CA SER A 324 20.08 18.38 21.93
C SER A 324 19.86 19.89 22.06
N SER A 325 18.90 20.45 21.34
CA SER A 325 18.52 21.86 21.39
C SER A 325 17.05 22.04 21.02
N ALA A 326 16.50 23.21 21.29
CA ALA A 326 15.13 23.55 20.92
C ALA A 326 14.88 23.53 19.39
N ASP A 327 15.91 23.55 18.54
CA ASP A 327 15.75 23.44 17.08
C ASP A 327 15.95 22.01 16.56
N ASP A 328 16.50 21.12 17.39
CA ASP A 328 16.69 19.70 17.08
C ASP A 328 15.40 18.93 17.39
N VAL A 329 14.49 18.91 16.41
CA VAL A 329 13.16 18.31 16.60
C VAL A 329 12.89 17.14 15.67
N LEU A 330 12.10 16.20 16.18
CA LEU A 330 11.64 15.06 15.41
C LEU A 330 10.16 14.83 15.66
N PHE A 331 9.39 14.70 14.59
CA PHE A 331 8.00 14.27 14.69
C PHE A 331 7.90 12.78 14.37
N LEU A 332 7.28 12.02 15.25
CA LEU A 332 6.86 10.64 15.00
C LEU A 332 5.36 10.58 14.71
N GLN A 333 4.96 9.61 13.90
CA GLN A 333 3.57 9.27 13.66
C GLN A 333 3.33 7.82 14.08
N LEU A 334 2.34 7.63 14.95
CA LEU A 334 1.79 6.34 15.32
C LEU A 334 0.49 6.15 14.54
N LYS A 335 0.37 5.07 13.77
CA LYS A 335 -0.85 4.71 13.04
C LYS A 335 -1.39 3.38 13.57
N GLN A 336 -2.67 3.35 13.93
CA GLN A 336 -3.34 2.13 14.35
C GLN A 336 -3.30 1.10 13.22
N ALA A 337 -2.73 -0.07 13.52
CA ALA A 337 -2.71 -1.21 12.62
C ALA A 337 -3.90 -2.12 12.91
N ARG A 338 -4.63 -2.51 11.88
CA ARG A 338 -5.70 -3.52 11.96
C ARG A 338 -5.26 -4.79 11.25
N ARG A 339 -6.04 -5.86 11.42
CA ARG A 339 -5.92 -7.05 10.58
C ARG A 339 -6.16 -6.66 9.12
N SER A 340 -5.29 -7.12 8.23
CA SER A 340 -5.43 -6.87 6.79
C SER A 340 -6.75 -7.43 6.27
N VAL A 341 -7.40 -6.70 5.37
CA VAL A 341 -8.57 -7.14 4.62
C VAL A 341 -8.29 -8.38 3.78
N LEU A 342 -7.03 -8.62 3.42
CA LEU A 342 -6.61 -9.84 2.71
C LEU A 342 -6.56 -11.06 3.63
N ALA A 343 -6.32 -10.88 4.93
CA ALA A 343 -6.02 -11.98 5.86
C ALA A 343 -7.14 -13.03 5.90
N ARG A 344 -8.41 -12.59 5.93
CA ARG A 344 -9.58 -13.48 5.90
C ARG A 344 -9.65 -14.37 4.66
N HIS A 345 -9.12 -13.90 3.53
CA HIS A 345 -9.10 -14.63 2.25
C HIS A 345 -7.83 -15.45 2.06
N VAL A 346 -6.89 -15.37 3.00
CA VAL A 346 -5.61 -16.09 2.93
C VAL A 346 -5.56 -17.22 3.95
N HIS A 347 -5.99 -16.96 5.18
CA HIS A 347 -5.87 -17.93 6.27
C HIS A 347 -7.08 -17.93 7.23
N GLY A 348 -8.21 -17.36 6.81
CA GLY A 348 -9.39 -17.21 7.66
C GLY A 348 -9.04 -16.55 8.99
N GLU A 349 -9.71 -16.96 10.07
CA GLU A 349 -9.54 -16.40 11.41
C GLU A 349 -8.25 -16.80 12.14
N SER A 350 -7.35 -17.55 11.49
CA SER A 350 -6.07 -17.95 12.07
C SER A 350 -5.20 -16.75 12.46
N ALA A 351 -4.65 -16.75 13.67
CA ALA A 351 -3.76 -15.70 14.14
C ALA A 351 -2.31 -15.90 13.64
N TRP A 352 -2.04 -15.53 12.38
CA TRP A 352 -0.67 -15.61 11.81
C TRP A 352 0.29 -14.54 12.35
N HIS A 353 -0.25 -13.45 12.89
CA HIS A 353 0.54 -12.32 13.37
C HIS A 353 0.21 -12.02 14.83
N ALA A 354 1.21 -12.10 15.70
CA ALA A 354 1.07 -11.68 17.09
C ALA A 354 0.78 -10.17 17.21
N HIS A 355 1.34 -9.36 16.30
CA HIS A 355 1.16 -7.90 16.29
C HIS A 355 0.97 -7.36 14.86
N GLN A 356 -0.17 -6.72 14.59
CA GLN A 356 -0.51 -6.12 13.30
C GLN A 356 0.39 -4.94 12.93
N GLY A 357 0.89 -4.19 13.93
CA GLY A 357 1.91 -3.17 13.68
C GLY A 357 3.22 -3.77 13.16
N GLN A 358 3.61 -4.93 13.70
CA GLN A 358 4.81 -5.64 13.26
C GLN A 358 4.62 -6.17 11.83
N ARG A 359 3.44 -6.74 11.52
CA ARG A 359 3.07 -7.16 10.16
C ARG A 359 3.30 -6.04 9.14
N VAL A 360 2.76 -4.84 9.41
CA VAL A 360 2.89 -3.69 8.50
C VAL A 360 4.36 -3.33 8.30
N VAL A 361 5.15 -3.27 9.38
CA VAL A 361 6.58 -2.94 9.31
C VAL A 361 7.38 -3.96 8.51
N GLU A 362 7.22 -5.25 8.80
CA GLU A 362 7.98 -6.32 8.14
C GLU A 362 7.65 -6.39 6.64
N TYR A 363 6.38 -6.25 6.28
CA TYR A 363 5.97 -6.30 4.87
C TYR A 363 6.28 -5.02 4.10
N GLN A 364 6.29 -3.86 4.77
CA GLN A 364 6.86 -2.65 4.19
C GLN A 364 8.35 -2.85 3.87
N GLN A 365 9.14 -3.40 4.79
CA GLN A 365 10.57 -3.67 4.56
C GLN A 365 10.81 -4.73 3.48
N ALA A 366 9.89 -5.69 3.32
CA ALA A 366 9.99 -6.70 2.27
C ALA A 366 9.72 -6.10 0.87
N LEU A 367 8.72 -5.24 0.74
CA LEU A 367 8.30 -4.63 -0.53
C LEU A 367 9.16 -3.42 -0.95
N GLN A 368 9.57 -2.59 0.01
CA GLN A 368 10.41 -1.43 -0.25
C GLN A 368 11.89 -1.81 -0.31
N THR A 369 12.64 -1.08 -1.14
CA THR A 369 14.09 -1.28 -1.22
C THR A 369 14.82 -0.60 -0.08
N VAL A 370 14.36 0.60 0.25
CA VAL A 370 14.80 1.38 1.41
C VAL A 370 13.55 1.77 2.19
N SER A 371 13.61 1.69 3.51
CA SER A 371 12.50 2.08 4.38
C SER A 371 13.00 3.10 5.40
N ASP A 372 12.04 3.75 6.06
CA ASP A 372 12.32 4.67 7.16
C ASP A 372 13.15 3.95 8.26
N PRO A 373 14.30 4.49 8.67
CA PRO A 373 15.12 3.90 9.73
C PRO A 373 14.42 3.85 11.11
N LEU A 374 13.41 4.70 11.33
CA LEU A 374 12.60 4.77 12.54
C LEU A 374 11.26 4.05 12.37
N LEU A 375 11.18 3.09 11.44
CA LEU A 375 10.00 2.25 11.28
C LEU A 375 9.99 1.15 12.35
N GLY A 376 8.97 1.15 13.21
CA GLY A 376 8.79 0.17 14.28
C GLY A 376 7.33 0.02 14.70
N TRP A 377 7.05 -0.61 15.84
CA TRP A 377 5.68 -0.84 16.30
C TRP A 377 5.55 -0.78 17.82
N THR A 378 4.32 -0.59 18.30
CA THR A 378 3.99 -0.57 19.74
C THR A 378 2.50 -0.83 19.98
N THR A 379 2.11 -0.99 21.24
CA THR A 379 0.72 -1.10 21.69
C THR A 379 0.36 0.08 22.59
N VAL A 380 -0.74 0.78 22.28
CA VAL A 380 -1.29 1.86 23.12
C VAL A 380 -2.67 1.41 23.60
N ALA A 381 -2.87 1.29 24.91
CA ALA A 381 -4.14 0.90 25.51
C ALA A 381 -4.79 -0.34 24.84
N GLY A 382 -4.01 -1.41 24.67
CA GLY A 382 -4.43 -2.67 24.05
C GLY A 382 -4.62 -2.63 22.52
N ARG A 383 -4.37 -1.50 21.87
CA ARG A 383 -4.45 -1.35 20.40
C ARG A 383 -3.06 -1.33 19.79
N GLN A 384 -2.91 -2.00 18.66
CA GLN A 384 -1.63 -2.19 18.00
C GLN A 384 -1.35 -1.06 16.99
N PHE A 385 -0.14 -0.52 17.00
CA PHE A 385 0.30 0.59 16.16
C PHE A 385 1.61 0.26 15.46
N TYR A 386 1.83 0.85 14.29
CA TYR A 386 3.18 1.04 13.76
C TYR A 386 3.58 2.51 13.88
N VAL A 387 4.88 2.75 14.02
CA VAL A 387 5.50 4.04 14.28
C VAL A 387 6.47 4.34 13.13
N ARG A 388 6.49 5.60 12.67
CA ARG A 388 7.39 6.09 11.62
C ARG A 388 7.67 7.58 11.79
N GLN A 389 8.65 8.12 11.08
CA GLN A 389 8.84 9.57 10.96
C GLN A 389 7.60 10.23 10.32
N PHE A 390 7.09 11.27 10.97
CA PHE A 390 6.10 12.14 10.38
C PHE A 390 6.79 13.07 9.37
N ARG A 391 6.30 13.10 8.13
CA ARG A 391 6.86 13.92 7.04
C ARG A 391 8.34 13.65 6.78
N ASN A 392 8.70 12.39 6.50
CA ASN A 392 10.03 12.03 5.99
C ASN A 392 10.17 12.31 4.47
N MET A 393 10.18 13.59 4.09
CA MET A 393 10.12 14.03 2.68
C MET A 393 8.93 13.44 1.91
N LYS A 394 7.79 13.25 2.59
CA LYS A 394 6.64 12.56 2.00
C LYS A 394 6.00 13.37 0.87
N GLY A 395 5.95 12.82 -0.34
CA GLY A 395 5.32 13.45 -1.51
C GLY A 395 4.48 12.47 -2.31
N THR A 396 3.48 12.95 -3.03
CA THR A 396 2.69 12.16 -3.97
C THR A 396 2.53 12.93 -5.28
N ILE A 397 2.30 12.20 -6.36
CA ILE A 397 1.91 12.77 -7.65
C ILE A 397 0.39 12.96 -7.64
N ALA A 398 -0.08 14.12 -8.10
CA ALA A 398 -1.50 14.47 -8.12
C ALA A 398 -2.18 13.79 -9.31
N VAL A 399 -2.76 12.61 -9.05
CA VAL A 399 -3.34 11.72 -10.07
C VAL A 399 -4.51 12.37 -10.81
N ASP A 400 -5.30 13.16 -10.11
CA ASP A 400 -6.45 13.95 -10.59
C ASP A 400 -6.09 15.03 -11.62
N SER A 401 -4.80 15.36 -11.75
CA SER A 401 -4.30 16.37 -12.70
C SER A 401 -3.53 15.80 -13.89
N LEU A 402 -3.50 14.47 -14.04
CA LEU A 402 -2.74 13.83 -15.12
C LEU A 402 -3.60 13.76 -16.39
N ASP A 403 -3.10 14.34 -17.47
CA ASP A 403 -3.61 14.10 -18.82
C ASP A 403 -3.33 12.65 -19.27
N ALA A 404 -3.96 12.21 -20.37
CA ALA A 404 -3.86 10.83 -20.83
C ALA A 404 -2.43 10.34 -21.13
N PRO A 405 -1.56 11.11 -21.82
CA PRO A 405 -0.16 10.75 -21.98
C PRO A 405 0.60 10.60 -20.65
N ALA A 406 0.45 11.56 -19.73
CA ALA A 406 1.09 11.50 -18.42
C ALA A 406 0.58 10.35 -17.56
N LEU A 407 -0.72 10.04 -17.63
CA LEU A 407 -1.32 8.88 -16.98
C LEU A 407 -0.70 7.58 -17.50
N THR A 408 -0.51 7.46 -18.82
CA THR A 408 0.07 6.27 -19.45
C THR A 408 1.53 6.04 -19.03
N ASP A 409 2.32 7.11 -18.97
CA ASP A 409 3.72 7.06 -18.57
C ASP A 409 3.84 6.76 -17.05
N TYR A 410 3.00 7.41 -16.23
CA TYR A 410 2.97 7.19 -14.79
C TYR A 410 2.50 5.77 -14.43
N ALA A 411 1.48 5.25 -15.12
CA ALA A 411 1.01 3.88 -14.98
C ALA A 411 2.14 2.87 -15.29
N GLY A 412 2.98 3.16 -16.29
CA GLY A 412 4.19 2.38 -16.59
C GLY A 412 5.20 2.38 -15.43
N ILE A 413 5.45 3.54 -14.80
CA ILE A 413 6.31 3.67 -13.62
C ILE A 413 5.75 2.87 -12.44
N CYS A 414 4.44 2.97 -12.17
CA CYS A 414 3.78 2.18 -11.12
C CYS A 414 3.90 0.67 -11.37
N GLY A 415 3.71 0.22 -12.62
CA GLY A 415 3.91 -1.18 -13.02
C GLY A 415 5.33 -1.68 -12.74
N ARG A 416 6.35 -0.85 -13.05
CA ARG A 416 7.76 -1.14 -12.73
C ARG A 416 7.97 -1.27 -11.21
N LEU A 417 7.50 -0.31 -10.41
CA LEU A 417 7.68 -0.31 -8.95
C LEU A 417 6.97 -1.49 -8.28
N LEU A 418 5.77 -1.85 -8.75
CA LEU A 418 5.05 -3.03 -8.26
C LEU A 418 5.79 -4.33 -8.60
N ALA A 419 6.34 -4.46 -9.81
CA ALA A 419 7.17 -5.60 -10.19
C ALA A 419 8.41 -5.73 -9.30
N LYS A 420 9.06 -4.61 -8.98
CA LYS A 420 10.18 -4.55 -8.02
C LYS A 420 9.74 -5.06 -6.64
N GLY A 421 8.62 -4.56 -6.11
CA GLY A 421 8.09 -5.01 -4.82
C GLY A 421 7.85 -6.53 -4.78
N HIS A 422 7.13 -7.07 -5.77
CA HIS A 422 6.86 -8.52 -5.84
C HIS A 422 8.15 -9.34 -6.02
N ALA A 423 9.14 -8.85 -6.77
CA ALA A 423 10.35 -9.60 -7.04
C ALA A 423 11.29 -9.75 -5.82
N ARG A 424 11.19 -8.83 -4.85
CA ARG A 424 11.99 -8.84 -3.61
C ARG A 424 11.57 -9.92 -2.61
N THR A 425 10.31 -10.31 -2.64
CA THR A 425 9.74 -11.24 -1.67
C THR A 425 9.95 -12.68 -2.15
N SER A 426 8.96 -13.28 -2.78
CA SER A 426 9.01 -14.63 -3.32
C SER A 426 8.39 -14.69 -4.71
N GLY A 427 8.62 -15.77 -5.45
CA GLY A 427 7.88 -16.02 -6.70
C GLY A 427 8.31 -15.22 -7.92
N ALA A 428 9.31 -14.32 -7.89
CA ALA A 428 9.77 -13.56 -9.06
C ALA A 428 9.95 -14.41 -10.34
N SER A 429 10.65 -15.55 -10.24
CA SER A 429 10.83 -16.48 -11.36
C SER A 429 9.53 -17.15 -11.79
N MET A 430 8.64 -17.49 -10.85
CA MET A 430 7.32 -18.07 -11.16
C MET A 430 6.42 -17.06 -11.85
N ILE A 431 6.36 -15.82 -11.35
CA ILE A 431 5.63 -14.71 -11.97
C ILE A 431 6.19 -14.47 -13.37
N ALA A 432 7.51 -14.29 -13.52
CA ALA A 432 8.17 -14.12 -14.82
C ALA A 432 7.84 -15.26 -15.82
N GLY A 433 7.84 -16.50 -15.31
CA GLY A 433 7.45 -17.71 -16.01
C GLY A 433 5.99 -17.69 -16.46
N TYR A 434 5.08 -17.24 -15.60
CA TYR A 434 3.65 -17.15 -15.89
C TYR A 434 3.33 -15.99 -16.85
N VAL A 435 3.78 -14.77 -16.59
CA VAL A 435 3.47 -13.57 -17.39
C VAL A 435 3.96 -13.70 -18.84
N GLY A 436 5.14 -14.28 -19.05
CA GLY A 436 5.72 -14.52 -20.39
C GLY A 436 6.22 -13.27 -21.10
N GLY A 437 6.58 -13.41 -22.38
CA GLY A 437 7.17 -12.33 -23.17
C GLY A 437 6.20 -11.53 -24.06
N ASN A 438 4.97 -12.02 -24.26
CA ASN A 438 3.97 -11.38 -25.10
C ASN A 438 2.91 -10.63 -24.28
N ASP A 439 2.12 -9.82 -24.98
CA ASP A 439 1.10 -8.91 -24.48
C ASP A 439 -0.25 -9.59 -24.10
N LYS A 440 -0.29 -10.93 -23.98
CA LYS A 440 -1.53 -11.64 -23.57
C LYS A 440 -2.01 -11.21 -22.18
N LEU A 441 -1.09 -10.97 -21.24
CA LEU A 441 -1.43 -10.44 -19.91
C LEU A 441 -1.95 -9.00 -20.02
N ASP A 442 -1.24 -8.17 -20.80
CA ASP A 442 -1.53 -6.75 -20.98
C ASP A 442 -2.96 -6.56 -21.52
N ARG A 443 -3.34 -7.32 -22.56
CA ARG A 443 -4.71 -7.36 -23.09
C ARG A 443 -5.74 -7.87 -22.08
N ALA A 444 -5.38 -8.84 -21.23
CA ALA A 444 -6.28 -9.36 -20.21
C ALA A 444 -6.56 -8.30 -19.14
N LEU A 445 -5.52 -7.68 -18.59
CA LEU A 445 -5.68 -6.63 -17.58
C LEU A 445 -6.43 -5.40 -18.13
N ARG A 446 -6.27 -5.07 -19.43
CA ARG A 446 -7.10 -4.04 -20.10
C ARG A 446 -8.60 -4.37 -20.01
N ARG A 447 -9.00 -5.60 -20.33
CA ARG A 447 -10.40 -6.03 -20.26
C ARG A 447 -10.93 -6.02 -18.82
N PHE A 448 -10.14 -6.57 -17.89
CA PHE A 448 -10.51 -6.58 -16.47
C PHE A 448 -10.70 -5.17 -15.93
N ALA A 449 -9.75 -4.27 -16.19
CA ALA A 449 -9.77 -2.90 -15.68
C ALA A 449 -11.00 -2.14 -16.13
N ARG A 450 -11.41 -2.28 -17.40
CA ARG A 450 -12.66 -1.70 -17.91
C ARG A 450 -13.88 -2.23 -17.18
N ALA A 451 -14.03 -3.56 -17.13
CA ALA A 451 -15.18 -4.20 -16.50
C ALA A 451 -15.27 -3.89 -14.99
N TYR A 452 -14.13 -3.79 -14.32
CA TYR A 452 -14.08 -3.47 -12.90
C TYR A 452 -14.24 -1.96 -12.63
N ALA A 453 -13.86 -1.09 -13.58
CA ALA A 453 -14.21 0.33 -13.51
C ALA A 453 -15.73 0.54 -13.55
N ASP A 454 -16.42 -0.17 -14.46
CA ASP A 454 -17.89 -0.18 -14.51
C ASP A 454 -18.48 -0.68 -13.17
N GLN A 455 -17.88 -1.72 -12.57
CA GLN A 455 -18.28 -2.20 -11.26
C GLN A 455 -18.08 -1.16 -10.16
N THR A 456 -16.92 -0.50 -10.14
CA THR A 456 -16.57 0.53 -9.16
C THR A 456 -17.54 1.70 -9.22
N GLU A 457 -17.92 2.14 -10.42
CA GLU A 457 -18.89 3.21 -10.61
C GLU A 457 -20.30 2.81 -10.14
N ARG A 458 -20.75 1.57 -10.43
CA ARG A 458 -22.02 1.05 -9.90
C ARG A 458 -22.02 0.96 -8.38
N ASP A 459 -20.94 0.46 -7.79
CA ASP A 459 -20.79 0.35 -6.34
C ASP A 459 -20.74 1.72 -5.65
N HIS A 460 -20.06 2.69 -6.27
CA HIS A 460 -20.04 4.08 -5.82
C HIS A 460 -21.44 4.72 -5.88
N GLN A 461 -22.18 4.53 -6.97
CA GLN A 461 -23.58 4.97 -7.07
C GLN A 461 -24.46 4.33 -5.98
N HIS A 462 -24.23 3.05 -5.68
CA HIS A 462 -24.96 2.37 -4.61
C HIS A 462 -24.65 3.00 -3.24
N LEU A 463 -23.38 3.32 -2.95
CA LEU A 463 -22.97 4.03 -1.75
C LEU A 463 -23.64 5.42 -1.66
N VAL A 464 -23.60 6.20 -2.74
CA VAL A 464 -24.21 7.54 -2.80
C VAL A 464 -25.73 7.46 -2.55
N ALA A 465 -26.41 6.48 -3.15
CA ALA A 465 -27.84 6.26 -2.90
C ALA A 465 -28.14 5.82 -1.46
N ALA A 466 -27.24 5.11 -0.80
CA ALA A 466 -27.37 4.76 0.61
C ALA A 466 -27.20 5.99 1.53
N VAL A 467 -26.25 6.88 1.21
CA VAL A 467 -26.09 8.17 1.90
C VAL A 467 -27.35 9.04 1.74
N ALA A 468 -27.87 9.18 0.51
CA ALA A 468 -29.06 9.96 0.24
C ALA A 468 -30.31 9.45 0.98
N ARG A 469 -30.38 8.13 1.24
CA ARG A 469 -31.45 7.49 2.03
C ARG A 469 -31.19 7.48 3.54
N GLY A 470 -30.09 8.07 4.01
CA GLY A 470 -29.74 8.12 5.44
C GLY A 470 -29.23 6.81 6.05
N ARG A 471 -28.92 5.78 5.24
CA ARG A 471 -28.32 4.52 5.74
C ARG A 471 -26.88 4.70 6.23
N LEU A 472 -26.17 5.70 5.71
CA LEU A 472 -24.79 6.03 6.10
C LEU A 472 -24.69 7.52 6.42
N PRO A 473 -24.08 7.90 7.55
CA PRO A 473 -23.87 9.31 7.87
C PRO A 473 -22.77 9.89 6.98
N SER A 474 -22.93 11.13 6.52
CA SER A 474 -21.95 11.82 5.69
C SER A 474 -21.87 13.29 6.09
N GLU A 475 -20.67 13.85 6.15
CA GLU A 475 -20.44 15.27 6.38
C GLU A 475 -20.15 15.97 5.04
N PRO A 476 -21.09 16.75 4.48
CA PRO A 476 -20.89 17.39 3.17
C PRO A 476 -19.67 18.32 3.19
N GLY A 477 -18.75 18.16 2.22
CA GLY A 477 -17.59 19.04 2.03
C GLY A 477 -16.29 18.66 2.78
N ALA A 478 -16.21 17.48 3.41
CA ALA A 478 -15.08 17.03 4.26
C ALA A 478 -13.97 16.18 3.57
#